data_AF-R9KCI6-F1
#
_entry.id   AF-R9KCI6-F1
#
_cell.length_a   1.000
_cell.length_b   1.000
_cell.length_c   1.000
_cell.angle_alpha   90.00
_cell.angle_beta   90.00
_cell.angle_gamma   90.00
#
_symmetry.space_group_name_H-M   'P 1'
#
loop_
_entity.id
_entity.type
_entity.pdbx_description
1 polymer ?
#
loop_
_entity_poly.entity_id
_entity_poly.type
_entity_poly.pdbx_seq_one_letter_code
_entity_poly.pdbx_strand_id
1 'polypeptide(L)' 'MCYLIAKKFNDIGCLAIQMTHGRHLAEFKEKLMQAVGTDTIQLVTISRPSAYGEYEPYHFADTEQEFEKKVIEMK' A
#
# COMPACT_ATOMS: atom_id res chain seq x y z
N MET A 1 12.54 8.84 2.50
CA MET A 1 11.97 7.48 2.60
C MET A 1 10.49 7.61 2.79
N CYS A 2 9.68 6.85 2.07
CA CYS A 2 8.23 6.80 2.25
C CYS A 2 7.75 5.36 2.23
N TYR A 3 6.47 5.18 2.54
CA TYR A 3 5.80 3.89 2.53
C TYR A 3 4.57 4.00 1.65
N LEU A 4 4.38 3.05 0.75
CA LEU A 4 3.11 2.85 0.08
C LEU A 4 2.30 1.86 0.92
N ILE A 5 1.08 2.27 1.27
CA ILE A 5 0.15 1.52 2.11
C ILE A 5 -1.02 1.09 1.25
N ALA A 6 -1.41 -0.18 1.37
CA ALA A 6 -2.66 -0.71 0.86
C ALA A 6 -3.56 -1.12 2.04
N LYS A 7 -4.74 -0.52 2.13
CA LYS A 7 -5.73 -0.82 3.16
C LYS A 7 -7.06 -1.22 2.52
N LYS A 8 -7.55 -2.43 2.82
CA LYS A 8 -8.90 -2.85 2.44
C LYS A 8 -9.92 -2.15 3.33
N PHE A 9 -10.98 -1.61 2.75
CA PHE A 9 -12.04 -0.99 3.53
C PHE A 9 -12.75 -2.04 4.40
N ASN A 10 -13.13 -1.62 5.61
CA ASN A 10 -13.76 -2.47 6.64
C ASN A 10 -12.90 -3.63 7.16
N ASP A 11 -11.62 -3.72 6.78
CA ASP A 11 -10.69 -4.72 7.29
C ASP A 11 -9.69 -4.11 8.29
N ILE A 12 -9.14 -4.95 9.16
CA ILE A 12 -8.18 -4.56 10.18
C ILE A 12 -6.76 -4.63 9.58
N GLY A 13 -5.95 -3.62 9.86
CA GLY A 13 -4.57 -3.56 9.37
C GLY A 13 -4.41 -3.05 7.96
N CYS A 14 -3.17 -3.15 7.50
CA CYS A 14 -2.74 -2.77 6.16
C CYS A 14 -1.51 -3.56 5.71
N LEU A 15 -1.27 -3.53 4.41
CA LEU A 15 0.00 -3.92 3.82
C LEU A 15 0.83 -2.66 3.54
N ALA A 16 2.13 -2.71 3.80
CA ALA A 16 3.05 -1.61 3.60
C ALA A 16 4.31 -2.06 2.84
N ILE A 17 4.84 -1.20 1.98
CA ILE A 17 6.18 -1.38 1.40
C ILE A 17 6.96 -0.08 1.47
N GLN A 18 8.24 -0.18 1.85
CA GLN A 18 9.15 0.95 1.87
C GLN A 18 9.60 1.29 0.46
N MET A 19 9.49 2.57 0.08
CA MET A 19 9.89 3.06 -1.24
C MET A 19 10.58 4.43 -1.15
N THR A 20 11.09 4.89 -2.29
CA THR A 20 11.60 6.25 -2.45
C THR A 20 10.61 7.08 -3.25
N HIS A 21 10.45 8.35 -2.89
CA HIS A 21 9.64 9.28 -3.67
C HIS A 21 10.19 9.41 -5.10
N GLY A 22 9.31 9.52 -6.08
CA GLY A 22 9.69 9.74 -7.47
C GLY A 22 8.66 9.17 -8.44
N ARG A 23 9.02 9.21 -9.73
CA ARG A 23 8.17 8.73 -10.82
C ARG A 23 7.80 7.26 -10.67
N HIS A 24 8.77 6.42 -10.29
CA HIS A 24 8.56 4.97 -10.10
C HIS A 24 7.45 4.66 -9.10
N LEU A 25 7.42 5.36 -7.96
CA LEU A 25 6.35 5.19 -6.96
C LEU A 25 4.98 5.59 -7.51
N ALA A 26 4.90 6.70 -8.27
CA ALA A 26 3.65 7.15 -8.86
C ALA A 26 3.12 6.14 -9.89
N GLU A 27 3.98 5.68 -10.79
CA GLU A 27 3.66 4.65 -11.80
C GLU A 27 3.23 3.33 -11.14
N PHE A 28 3.95 2.89 -10.11
CA PHE A 28 3.61 1.68 -9.36
C PHE A 28 2.26 1.80 -8.66
N LYS A 29 1.99 2.93 -8.00
CA LYS A 29 0.68 3.20 -7.38
C LYS A 29 -0.44 3.22 -8.42
N GLU A 30 -0.24 3.86 -9.57
CA GLU A 30 -1.23 3.91 -10.66
C GLU A 30 -1.53 2.52 -11.23
N LYS A 31 -0.49 1.71 -11.46
CA LYS A 31 -0.64 0.30 -11.89
C LYS A 31 -1.51 -0.49 -10.91
N LEU A 32 -1.26 -0.35 -9.60
CA LEU A 32 -2.05 -1.03 -8.57
C LEU A 32 -3.50 -0.54 -8.54
N MET A 33 -3.73 0.78 -8.60
CA MET A 33 -5.08 1.34 -8.66
C MET A 33 -5.89 0.80 -9.85
N GLN A 34 -5.25 0.60 -11.01
CA GLN A 34 -5.90 -0.01 -12.18
C GLN A 34 -6.22 -1.49 -11.97
N ALA A 35 -5.36 -2.24 -11.27
CA ALA A 35 -5.55 -3.67 -11.03
C ALA A 35 -6.67 -3.96 -10.01
N VAL A 36 -6.71 -3.20 -8.90
CA VAL A 36 -7.64 -3.48 -7.79
C VAL A 36 -8.86 -2.56 -7.74
N GLY A 37 -8.82 -1.42 -8.44
CA GLY A 37 -9.84 -0.38 -8.35
C GLY A 37 -9.67 0.50 -7.11
N THR A 38 -10.54 1.49 -6.95
CA THR A 38 -10.48 2.47 -5.84
C THR A 38 -11.57 2.29 -4.79
N ASP A 39 -12.53 1.39 -5.04
CA ASP A 39 -13.74 1.27 -4.23
C ASP A 39 -13.57 0.34 -3.02
N THR A 40 -12.59 -0.57 -3.06
CA THR A 40 -12.37 -1.60 -2.03
C THR A 40 -11.03 -1.47 -1.31
N ILE A 41 -10.02 -0.93 -1.98
CA ILE A 41 -8.65 -0.80 -1.46
C ILE A 41 -8.19 0.65 -1.59
N GLN A 42 -7.76 1.21 -0.47
CA GLN A 42 -7.15 2.52 -0.39
C GLN A 42 -5.62 2.39 -0.54
N LEU A 43 -5.04 3.13 -1.49
CA LEU A 43 -3.59 3.23 -1.71
C LEU A 43 -3.05 4.61 -1.30
N VAL A 44 -2.27 4.67 -0.21
CA VAL A 44 -1.80 5.92 0.39
C VAL A 44 -0.29 5.90 0.56
N THR A 45 0.36 7.04 0.31
CA THR A 45 1.80 7.20 0.60
C THR A 45 1.96 7.99 1.89
N ILE A 46 2.69 7.42 2.85
CA ILE A 46 3.00 8.07 4.13
C ILE A 46 4.51 8.11 4.36
N SER A 47 4.98 9.06 5.17
CA SER A 47 6.42 9.19 5.51
C SER A 47 6.82 8.49 6.81
N ARG A 48 5.88 8.33 7.76
CA ARG A 48 6.13 7.77 9.10
C ARG A 48 4.96 6.88 9.55
N PRO A 49 5.04 5.54 9.38
CA PRO A 49 3.99 4.60 9.79
C PRO A 49 3.56 4.76 11.25
N SER A 50 4.50 4.99 12.16
CA SER A 50 4.22 5.18 13.59
C SER A 50 3.36 6.40 13.93
N ALA A 51 3.13 7.31 12.97
CA ALA A 51 2.25 8.46 13.16
C ALA A 51 0.79 8.20 12.74
N TYR A 52 0.47 7.05 12.14
CA TYR A 52 -0.83 6.77 11.54
C TYR A 52 -1.42 5.43 12.04
N GLY A 53 -1.93 5.44 13.28
CA GLY A 53 -2.51 4.26 13.92
C GLY A 53 -3.74 3.68 13.19
N GLU A 54 -4.41 4.45 12.33
CA GLU A 54 -5.59 4.00 11.59
C GLU A 54 -5.30 2.87 10.57
N TYR A 55 -4.02 2.66 10.25
CA TYR A 55 -3.59 1.57 9.37
C TYR A 55 -3.03 0.36 10.15
N GLU A 56 -3.01 0.38 11.48
CA GLU A 56 -2.49 -0.74 12.27
C GLU A 56 -3.42 -1.97 12.27
N PRO A 57 -2.85 -3.19 12.38
CA PRO A 57 -1.43 -3.52 12.34
C PRO A 57 -0.82 -3.41 10.92
N TYR A 58 0.45 -2.99 10.87
CA TYR A 58 1.23 -2.92 9.63
C TYR A 58 1.87 -4.27 9.28
N HIS A 59 1.60 -4.77 8.08
CA HIS A 59 2.32 -5.89 7.48
C HIS A 59 3.27 -5.39 6.40
N PHE A 60 4.57 -5.45 6.65
CA PHE A 60 5.57 -4.98 5.70
C PHE A 60 5.92 -6.09 4.69
N ALA A 61 5.87 -5.75 3.40
CA ALA A 61 6.41 -6.57 2.32
C ALA A 61 7.86 -6.15 2.04
N ASP A 62 8.69 -7.13 1.69
CA ASP A 62 10.12 -6.90 1.42
C ASP A 62 10.37 -6.51 -0.04
N THR A 63 9.46 -6.89 -0.96
CA THR A 63 9.61 -6.66 -2.40
C THR A 63 8.34 -6.10 -3.04
N GLU A 64 8.50 -5.34 -4.12
CA GLU A 64 7.36 -4.83 -4.91
C GLU A 64 6.48 -5.94 -5.46
N GLN A 65 7.08 -7.07 -5.84
CA GLN A 65 6.38 -8.24 -6.38
C GLN A 65 5.49 -8.90 -5.32
N GLU A 66 6.01 -9.07 -4.11
CA GLU A 66 5.24 -9.57 -2.98
C GLU A 66 4.10 -8.60 -2.61
N PHE A 67 4.40 -7.30 -2.56
CA PHE A 67 3.40 -6.28 -2.27
C PHE A 67 2.28 -6.29 -3.31
N GLU A 68 2.62 -6.23 -4.59
CA GLU A 68 1.66 -6.25 -5.70
C GLU A 68 0.77 -7.51 -5.64
N LYS A 69 1.39 -8.69 -5.46
CA LYS A 69 0.64 -9.95 -5.36
C LYS A 69 -0.37 -9.91 -4.21
N LYS A 70 0.07 -9.53 -3.01
CA LYS A 70 -0.80 -9.45 -1.84
C LYS A 70 -1.91 -8.42 -2.01
N VAL A 71 -1.62 -7.25 -2.59
CA VAL A 71 -2.65 -6.23 -2.88
C VAL A 71 -3.71 -6.74 -3.85
N ILE A 72 -3.33 -7.50 -4.88
CA ILE A 72 -4.29 -8.11 -5.81
C ILE A 72 -5.14 -9.19 -5.10
N GLU A 73 -4.53 -9.99 -4.21
CA GLU A 73 -5.24 -10.98 -3.39
C GLU A 73 -6.19 -10.35 -2.35
N MET A 74 -5.99 -9.07 -2.00
CA MET A 74 -6.89 -8.33 -1.11
C MET A 74 -8.22 -7.95 -1.77
N LYS A 75 -8.37 -8.02 -3.10
CA LYS A 75 -9.62 -7.70 -3.80
C LYS A 75 -10.73 -8.70 -3.40
#